data_AF-A0AAN9Y7V7-F1
#
_entry.id   AF-A0AAN9Y7V7-F1
#
_cell.length_a   1.000
_cell.length_b   1.000
_cell.length_c   1.000
_cell.angle_alpha   90.00
_cell.angle_beta   90.00
_cell.angle_gamma   90.00
#
_symmetry.space_group_name_H-M   'P 1'
#
loop_
_entity.id
_entity.type
_entity.pdbx_description
1 polymer ?
#
loop_
_entity_poly.entity_id
_entity_poly.type
_entity_poly.pdbx_seq_one_letter_code
_entity_poly.pdbx_strand_id
1 'polypeptide(L)'
;MSDESIVYTTATGVGYTCTRRILLHCGVPPRRAVPIRIAHWVRDAASPRVDVTANQDEISDHETFQLEFDASTKRWYIRTMQDRYWTLETAGGIQAVGDKRSSNALFDLVWQPDGSVCFRANNGKYVATKRSGHLYANSDTVEESCKYFFYLINRPILVLKCEQGFVGYKAGSNLQLECNKASYETIQVERSDRGVVYFKGQNGKYWHCSSESITVDSDIPEGFFIQLREPTRICIKSANPSAEYLTAEKNGSFRLGHTDFQTATLWEY
;
A
#
# COMPACT_ATOMS: atom_id res chain seq x y z
N MET A 1 -35.48 8.04 13.71
CA MET A 1 -36.37 6.86 13.69
C MET A 1 -36.50 6.49 12.23
N SER A 2 -35.81 5.50 11.68
CA SER A 2 -35.30 4.21 12.15
C SER A 2 -33.89 4.00 11.57
N ASP A 3 -32.84 3.84 12.36
CA ASP A 3 -32.35 2.55 12.91
C ASP A 3 -32.43 1.39 11.92
N GLU A 4 -31.35 1.19 11.15
CA GLU A 4 -31.01 -0.13 10.60
C GLU A 4 -29.68 -0.58 11.20
N SER A 5 -29.85 -1.52 12.13
CA SER A 5 -28.84 -2.26 12.87
C SER A 5 -27.91 -3.06 11.95
N ILE A 6 -26.60 -2.88 12.13
CA ILE A 6 -25.56 -3.76 11.60
C ILE A 6 -25.62 -5.09 12.38
N VAL A 7 -25.98 -6.17 11.69
CA VAL A 7 -25.98 -7.53 12.24
C VAL A 7 -24.60 -8.15 12.02
N TYR A 8 -23.92 -8.48 13.11
CA TYR A 8 -22.79 -9.41 13.09
C TYR A 8 -23.35 -10.84 13.19
N THR A 9 -22.98 -11.72 12.27
CA THR A 9 -23.17 -13.17 12.43
C THR A 9 -21.84 -13.86 12.23
N THR A 10 -21.40 -14.56 13.27
CA THR A 10 -20.23 -15.44 13.28
C THR A 10 -20.59 -16.82 12.72
N ALA A 11 -19.54 -17.49 12.21
CA ALA A 11 -19.47 -18.90 11.81
C ALA A 11 -20.10 -19.26 10.45
N THR A 12 -19.25 -19.31 9.41
CA THR A 12 -18.95 -20.51 8.61
C THR A 12 -18.02 -20.15 7.43
N GLY A 13 -16.80 -20.68 7.44
CA GLY A 13 -16.14 -21.28 6.28
C GLY A 13 -15.94 -20.53 4.95
N VAL A 14 -16.20 -19.22 4.82
CA VAL A 14 -15.94 -18.47 3.57
C VAL A 14 -14.80 -17.49 3.81
N GLY A 15 -13.65 -17.76 3.19
CA GLY A 15 -12.50 -16.88 3.25
C GLY A 15 -12.84 -15.51 2.64
N TYR A 16 -12.95 -14.48 3.48
CA TYR A 16 -12.97 -13.10 3.02
C TYR A 16 -11.61 -12.80 2.38
N THR A 17 -11.55 -12.82 1.05
CA THR A 17 -10.42 -12.23 0.33
C THR A 17 -10.58 -10.72 0.42
N CYS A 18 -9.89 -10.08 1.38
CA CYS A 18 -9.77 -8.63 1.41
C CYS A 18 -9.12 -8.19 0.09
N THR A 19 -9.94 -7.72 -0.85
CA THR A 19 -9.55 -7.42 -2.22
C THR A 19 -8.82 -6.08 -2.21
N ARG A 20 -7.48 -6.11 -2.13
CA ARG A 20 -6.63 -4.91 -1.99
C ARG A 20 -6.25 -4.35 -3.34
N ARG A 21 -6.85 -3.23 -3.72
CA ARG A 21 -6.51 -2.52 -4.95
C ARG A 21 -5.43 -1.49 -4.69
N ILE A 22 -4.38 -1.55 -5.48
CA ILE A 22 -3.23 -0.68 -5.36
C ILE A 22 -2.97 0.04 -6.67
N LEU A 23 -2.35 1.21 -6.55
CA LEU A 23 -1.79 1.96 -7.66
C LEU A 23 -0.29 2.13 -7.42
N LEU A 24 0.51 1.89 -8.45
CA LEU A 24 1.96 2.00 -8.39
C LEU A 24 2.44 3.11 -9.33
N HIS A 25 3.46 3.89 -8.97
CA HIS A 25 4.11 4.88 -9.88
C HIS A 25 5.62 4.67 -9.92
N CYS A 26 6.28 4.81 -11.07
CA CYS A 26 7.73 4.62 -11.19
C CYS A 26 8.53 5.92 -10.93
N GLY A 27 9.70 5.82 -10.30
CA GLY A 27 10.55 6.94 -9.86
C GLY A 27 11.46 7.60 -10.90
N VAL A 28 11.42 7.23 -12.19
CA VAL A 28 12.38 7.76 -13.19
C VAL A 28 12.17 9.28 -13.46
N PRO A 29 13.17 10.16 -13.26
CA PRO A 29 13.08 11.57 -13.64
C PRO A 29 13.64 11.84 -15.06
N PRO A 30 13.21 12.89 -15.83
CA PRO A 30 12.04 13.76 -15.67
C PRO A 30 11.09 13.74 -16.90
N ARG A 31 9.78 13.59 -16.62
CA ARG A 31 8.63 14.40 -17.10
C ARG A 31 7.37 13.68 -16.60
N ARG A 32 6.90 14.10 -15.41
CA ARG A 32 5.73 13.58 -14.68
C ARG A 32 5.92 12.17 -14.07
N ALA A 33 5.44 11.99 -12.85
CA ALA A 33 5.39 10.69 -12.20
C ALA A 33 4.41 9.82 -12.98
N VAL A 34 4.92 8.76 -13.59
CA VAL A 34 4.13 7.88 -14.45
C VAL A 34 3.53 6.78 -13.58
N PRO A 35 2.19 6.67 -13.39
CA PRO A 35 1.59 5.45 -12.87
C PRO A 35 2.10 4.25 -13.69
N ILE A 36 2.36 3.10 -13.05
CA ILE A 36 2.57 1.84 -13.76
C ILE A 36 1.28 1.52 -14.50
N ARG A 37 1.17 2.03 -15.72
CA ARG A 37 0.14 1.65 -16.69
C ARG A 37 0.63 0.44 -17.44
N ILE A 38 -0.09 -0.68 -17.32
CA ILE A 38 -0.06 -1.70 -18.36
C ILE A 38 -0.56 -1.04 -19.65
N ALA A 39 0.34 -0.79 -20.60
CA ALA A 39 -0.06 -0.35 -21.92
C ALA A 39 -1.03 -1.35 -22.55
N HIS A 40 -2.00 -0.79 -23.28
CA HIS A 40 -2.92 -1.45 -24.19
C HIS A 40 -2.33 -2.70 -24.86
N TRP A 41 -3.17 -3.73 -24.94
CA TRP A 41 -3.05 -4.89 -25.82
C TRP A 41 -2.45 -4.53 -27.18
N VAL A 42 -1.18 -4.88 -27.42
CA VAL A 42 -0.71 -5.10 -28.79
C VAL A 42 -0.77 -6.60 -29.02
N ARG A 43 -1.89 -7.08 -29.56
CA ARG A 43 -1.88 -8.34 -30.30
C ARG A 43 -1.07 -8.09 -31.57
N ASP A 44 0.24 -8.29 -31.52
CA ASP A 44 0.92 -8.69 -32.74
C ASP A 44 0.37 -10.07 -33.08
N ALA A 45 -0.15 -10.24 -34.29
CA ALA A 45 -0.84 -11.44 -34.75
C ALA A 45 0.03 -12.73 -34.72
N ALA A 46 1.24 -12.67 -34.17
CA ALA A 46 2.23 -13.74 -34.11
C ALA A 46 2.86 -14.00 -32.72
N SER A 47 2.45 -13.33 -31.62
CA SER A 47 3.08 -13.57 -30.30
C SER A 47 2.08 -13.66 -29.13
N PRO A 48 2.02 -14.77 -28.38
CA PRO A 48 1.15 -14.93 -27.20
C PRO A 48 1.65 -14.17 -25.95
N ARG A 49 2.70 -13.36 -26.08
CA ARG A 49 3.52 -12.84 -24.98
C ARG A 49 3.09 -11.41 -24.61
N VAL A 50 2.46 -11.19 -23.44
CA VAL A 50 1.96 -9.87 -22.98
C VAL A 50 2.86 -9.27 -21.90
N ASP A 51 3.64 -8.23 -22.25
CA ASP A 51 4.57 -7.55 -21.34
C ASP A 51 3.91 -6.46 -20.48
N VAL A 52 4.35 -6.35 -19.22
CA VAL A 52 3.95 -5.24 -18.33
C VAL A 52 4.82 -4.01 -18.61
N THR A 53 4.21 -2.83 -18.68
CA THR A 53 4.89 -1.55 -18.94
C THR A 53 4.51 -0.47 -17.91
N ALA A 54 5.20 0.68 -17.94
CA ALA A 54 4.89 1.89 -17.16
C ALA A 54 5.16 3.15 -18.01
N ASN A 55 4.16 3.69 -18.72
CA ASN A 55 4.39 4.71 -19.76
C ASN A 55 3.31 5.80 -19.94
N GLN A 56 2.41 6.04 -18.98
CA GLN A 56 1.22 6.89 -19.18
C GLN A 56 0.91 7.83 -18.00
N ASP A 57 0.23 8.94 -18.29
CA ASP A 57 0.06 10.07 -17.36
C ASP A 57 -1.26 10.08 -16.55
N GLU A 58 -2.29 9.33 -16.95
CA GLU A 58 -3.63 9.33 -16.32
C GLU A 58 -3.90 8.04 -15.55
N ILE A 59 -4.53 8.17 -14.36
CA ILE A 59 -4.94 7.05 -13.50
C ILE A 59 -6.38 6.65 -13.85
N SER A 60 -6.57 5.47 -14.41
CA SER A 60 -7.85 4.80 -14.68
C SER A 60 -7.93 3.46 -13.92
N ASP A 61 -8.97 2.65 -14.19
CA ASP A 61 -9.11 1.32 -13.60
C ASP A 61 -8.06 0.31 -14.11
N HIS A 62 -7.40 0.60 -15.24
CA HIS A 62 -6.38 -0.28 -15.84
C HIS A 62 -5.01 -0.21 -15.15
N GLU A 63 -4.80 0.76 -14.25
CA GLU A 63 -3.59 0.96 -13.46
C GLU A 63 -3.74 0.38 -12.04
N THR A 64 -4.82 -0.37 -11.82
CA THR A 64 -5.17 -0.95 -10.54
C THR A 64 -4.83 -2.44 -10.49
N PHE A 65 -4.07 -2.82 -9.46
CA PHE A 65 -3.69 -4.21 -9.22
C PHE A 65 -4.25 -4.72 -7.91
N GLN A 66 -4.61 -6.00 -7.89
CA GLN A 66 -4.96 -6.71 -6.67
C GLN A 66 -3.73 -7.39 -6.08
N LEU A 67 -3.40 -7.05 -4.84
CA LEU A 67 -2.37 -7.76 -4.08
C LEU A 67 -2.99 -8.92 -3.31
N GLU A 68 -2.49 -10.14 -3.58
CA GLU A 68 -2.92 -11.34 -2.87
C GLU A 68 -1.76 -11.94 -2.09
N PHE A 69 -1.94 -12.10 -0.78
CA PHE A 69 -0.90 -12.63 0.08
C PHE A 69 -0.87 -14.16 0.04
N ASP A 70 0.32 -14.70 -0.16
CA ASP A 70 0.56 -16.13 0.04
C ASP A 70 1.04 -16.40 1.46
N ALA A 71 0.21 -17.06 2.26
CA ALA A 71 0.51 -17.31 3.66
C ALA A 71 1.69 -18.27 3.88
N SER A 72 2.02 -19.10 2.88
CA SER A 72 3.10 -20.10 2.97
C SER A 72 4.48 -19.48 2.79
N THR A 73 4.62 -18.59 1.80
CA THR A 73 5.88 -17.92 1.46
C THR A 73 6.01 -16.54 2.07
N LYS A 74 4.91 -15.96 2.57
CA LYS A 74 4.80 -14.56 3.01
C LYS A 74 5.08 -13.54 1.90
N ARG A 75 4.82 -13.93 0.65
CA ARG A 75 5.04 -13.13 -0.57
C ARG A 75 3.70 -12.76 -1.20
N TRP A 76 3.75 -11.96 -2.25
CA TRP A 76 2.57 -11.37 -2.86
C TRP A 76 2.44 -11.79 -4.32
N TYR A 77 1.22 -12.13 -4.71
CA TYR A 77 0.80 -12.13 -6.10
C TYR A 77 0.30 -10.74 -6.48
N ILE A 78 0.61 -10.31 -7.71
CA ILE A 78 0.12 -9.06 -8.29
C ILE A 78 -0.82 -9.44 -9.42
N ARG A 79 -2.13 -9.28 -9.20
CA ARG A 79 -3.19 -9.69 -10.11
C ARG A 79 -3.78 -8.48 -10.83
N THR A 80 -3.98 -8.57 -12.13
CA THR A 80 -4.58 -7.54 -12.97
C THR A 80 -6.11 -7.63 -12.95
N MET A 81 -6.77 -6.60 -13.46
CA MET A 81 -8.23 -6.57 -13.62
C MET A 81 -8.77 -7.66 -14.57
N GLN A 82 -7.92 -8.23 -15.45
CA GLN A 82 -8.29 -9.31 -16.36
C GLN A 82 -8.06 -10.71 -15.78
N ASP A 83 -7.91 -10.83 -14.46
CA ASP A 83 -7.65 -12.11 -13.79
C ASP A 83 -6.35 -12.75 -14.31
N ARG A 84 -5.30 -11.94 -14.41
CA ARG A 84 -3.96 -12.43 -14.77
C ARG A 84 -2.94 -12.03 -13.74
N TYR A 85 -1.96 -12.88 -13.51
CA TYR A 85 -0.88 -12.62 -12.57
C TYR A 85 0.37 -12.12 -13.28
N TRP A 86 1.03 -11.14 -12.66
CA TRP A 86 2.42 -10.86 -12.97
C TRP A 86 3.23 -12.14 -12.81
N THR A 87 4.04 -12.47 -13.81
CA THR A 87 4.83 -13.69 -13.86
C THR A 87 6.22 -13.35 -14.38
N LEU A 88 7.23 -13.87 -13.69
CA LEU A 88 8.62 -13.84 -14.11
C LEU A 88 8.85 -14.87 -15.23
N GLU A 89 9.28 -14.38 -16.38
CA GLU A 89 9.63 -15.21 -17.54
C GLU A 89 11.11 -15.59 -17.56
N THR A 90 11.48 -16.62 -18.33
CA THR A 90 12.84 -17.20 -18.37
C THR A 90 13.95 -16.17 -18.63
N ALA A 91 13.68 -15.16 -19.48
CA ALA A 91 14.67 -14.13 -19.77
C ALA A 91 14.81 -13.09 -18.63
N GLY A 92 13.85 -13.02 -17.70
CA GLY A 92 13.75 -12.01 -16.64
C GLY A 92 12.64 -10.97 -16.88
N GLY A 93 11.95 -10.99 -18.02
CA GLY A 93 10.83 -10.09 -18.26
C GLY A 93 9.63 -10.38 -17.36
N ILE A 94 8.89 -9.35 -16.97
CA ILE A 94 7.65 -9.50 -16.19
C ILE A 94 6.43 -9.34 -17.10
N GLN A 95 5.53 -10.31 -17.01
CA GLN A 95 4.37 -10.44 -17.89
C GLN A 95 3.08 -10.64 -17.13
N ALA A 96 1.96 -10.22 -17.70
CA ALA A 96 0.63 -10.40 -17.10
C ALA A 96 -0.17 -11.47 -17.86
N VAL A 97 0.41 -12.66 -18.04
CA VAL A 97 -0.21 -13.78 -18.78
C VAL A 97 -0.67 -14.94 -17.90
N GLY A 98 -0.16 -15.05 -16.67
CA GLY A 98 -0.44 -16.18 -15.78
C GLY A 98 -1.93 -16.26 -15.44
N ASP A 99 -2.58 -17.36 -15.80
CA ASP A 99 -3.98 -17.69 -15.43
C ASP A 99 -4.07 -18.35 -14.05
N LYS A 100 -2.94 -18.82 -13.51
CA LYS A 100 -2.86 -19.54 -12.25
C LYS A 100 -1.72 -19.00 -11.40
N ARG A 101 -1.86 -19.17 -10.09
CA ARG A 101 -0.78 -18.93 -9.13
C ARG A 101 0.39 -19.88 -9.40
N SER A 102 1.59 -19.33 -9.42
CA SER A 102 2.84 -20.09 -9.59
C SER A 102 3.97 -19.44 -8.79
N SER A 103 5.08 -20.16 -8.58
CA SER A 103 6.26 -19.61 -7.92
C SER A 103 6.84 -18.40 -8.66
N ASN A 104 6.75 -18.39 -9.99
CA ASN A 104 7.19 -17.26 -10.82
C ASN A 104 6.28 -16.03 -10.71
N ALA A 105 5.08 -16.17 -10.13
CA ALA A 105 4.17 -15.06 -9.88
C ALA A 105 4.27 -14.47 -8.47
N LEU A 106 5.22 -14.94 -7.66
CA LEU A 106 5.47 -14.44 -6.31
C LEU A 106 6.53 -13.34 -6.30
N PHE A 107 6.21 -12.26 -5.60
CA PHE A 107 7.07 -11.09 -5.42
C PHE A 107 7.18 -10.71 -3.95
N ASP A 108 8.38 -10.33 -3.51
CA ASP A 108 8.54 -9.64 -2.23
C ASP A 108 8.28 -8.15 -2.44
N LEU A 109 7.61 -7.52 -1.47
CA LEU A 109 7.54 -6.05 -1.36
C LEU A 109 8.65 -5.59 -0.43
N VAL A 110 9.66 -4.92 -1.01
CA VAL A 110 10.83 -4.43 -0.28
C VAL A 110 10.73 -2.92 -0.13
N TRP A 111 10.22 -2.50 1.02
CA TRP A 111 10.03 -1.09 1.37
C TRP A 111 11.35 -0.36 1.60
N GLN A 112 11.49 0.81 0.99
CA GLN A 112 12.68 1.65 1.04
C GLN A 112 12.55 2.78 2.07
N PRO A 113 13.67 3.37 2.53
CA PRO A 113 13.65 4.48 3.47
C PRO A 113 12.87 5.72 2.98
N ASP A 114 12.88 5.97 1.66
CA ASP A 114 12.22 7.11 1.02
C ASP A 114 10.71 6.90 0.76
N GLY A 115 10.13 5.81 1.28
CA GLY A 115 8.71 5.50 1.11
C GLY A 115 8.38 4.76 -0.19
N SER A 116 9.33 4.61 -1.11
CA SER A 116 9.17 3.75 -2.28
C SER A 116 9.17 2.26 -1.89
N VAL A 117 8.68 1.43 -2.81
CA VAL A 117 8.68 -0.03 -2.74
C VAL A 117 9.36 -0.60 -3.96
N CYS A 118 10.18 -1.62 -3.76
CA CYS A 118 10.76 -2.42 -4.83
C CYS A 118 10.11 -3.80 -4.83
N PHE A 119 9.93 -4.38 -6.02
CA PHE A 119 9.48 -5.77 -6.15
C PHE A 119 10.68 -6.67 -6.37
N ARG A 120 10.83 -7.71 -5.55
CA ARG A 120 11.84 -8.76 -5.77
C ARG A 120 11.17 -10.02 -6.32
N ALA A 121 11.53 -10.38 -7.54
CA ALA A 121 10.97 -11.55 -8.22
C ALA A 121 11.60 -12.86 -7.72
N ASN A 122 11.06 -13.99 -8.18
CA ASN A 122 11.48 -15.31 -7.72
C ASN A 122 12.93 -15.70 -8.07
N ASN A 123 13.55 -15.03 -9.04
CA ASN A 123 14.99 -15.16 -9.33
C ASN A 123 15.89 -14.36 -8.37
N GLY A 124 15.32 -13.74 -7.33
CA GLY A 124 16.05 -12.94 -6.34
C GLY A 124 16.39 -11.52 -6.78
N LYS A 125 16.04 -11.13 -8.01
CA LYS A 125 16.38 -9.82 -8.58
C LYS A 125 15.22 -8.82 -8.43
N TYR A 126 15.57 -7.54 -8.34
CA TYR A 126 14.62 -6.44 -8.33
C TYR A 126 14.05 -6.17 -9.73
N VAL A 127 12.75 -5.87 -9.77
CA VAL A 127 12.01 -5.53 -10.99
C VAL A 127 12.30 -4.08 -11.35
N ALA A 128 13.07 -3.85 -12.41
CA ALA A 128 13.37 -2.55 -12.97
C ALA A 128 12.45 -2.21 -14.15
N THR A 129 12.18 -0.91 -14.32
CA THR A 129 11.51 -0.36 -15.51
C THR A 129 12.57 0.07 -16.53
N LYS A 130 12.54 -0.52 -17.74
CA LYS A 130 13.40 -0.11 -18.86
C LYS A 130 12.94 1.24 -19.43
N ARG A 131 13.82 1.90 -20.20
CA ARG A 131 13.44 3.14 -20.95
C ARG A 131 12.24 2.97 -21.88
N SER A 132 12.01 1.75 -22.36
CA SER A 132 10.83 1.38 -23.17
C SER A 132 9.54 1.22 -22.34
N GLY A 133 9.62 1.35 -21.01
CA GLY A 133 8.54 1.10 -20.08
C GLY A 133 8.44 -0.36 -19.61
N HIS A 134 9.04 -1.33 -20.32
CA HIS A 134 8.94 -2.74 -19.95
C HIS A 134 9.56 -3.08 -18.60
N LEU A 135 8.89 -3.95 -17.85
CA LEU A 135 9.38 -4.44 -16.56
C LEU A 135 10.29 -5.66 -16.70
N TYR A 136 11.38 -5.70 -15.92
CA TYR A 136 12.38 -6.74 -15.99
C TYR A 136 13.06 -6.99 -14.63
N ALA A 137 13.10 -8.24 -14.17
CA ALA A 137 13.80 -8.64 -12.95
C ALA A 137 15.26 -8.99 -13.25
N ASN A 138 16.10 -7.98 -13.47
CA ASN A 138 17.53 -8.14 -13.75
C ASN A 138 18.46 -7.38 -12.78
N SER A 139 17.95 -6.51 -11.91
CA SER A 139 18.82 -5.74 -11.02
C SER A 139 19.10 -6.49 -9.72
N ASP A 140 20.36 -6.55 -9.31
CA ASP A 140 20.80 -7.18 -8.06
C ASP A 140 20.78 -6.19 -6.87
N THR A 141 20.67 -4.89 -7.16
CA THR A 141 20.67 -3.81 -6.17
C THR A 141 19.44 -2.93 -6.35
N VAL A 142 19.13 -2.12 -5.33
CA VAL A 142 18.02 -1.16 -5.44
C VAL A 142 18.50 0.05 -6.24
N GLU A 143 18.03 0.16 -7.47
CA GLU A 143 18.23 1.32 -8.34
C GLU A 143 16.97 2.18 -8.42
N GLU A 144 17.09 3.43 -8.90
CA GLU A 144 15.93 4.31 -9.09
C GLU A 144 14.89 3.73 -10.06
N SER A 145 15.36 3.00 -11.08
CA SER A 145 14.51 2.28 -12.04
C SER A 145 13.69 1.14 -11.40
N CYS A 146 14.07 0.70 -10.20
CA CYS A 146 13.41 -0.37 -9.43
C CYS A 146 12.42 0.17 -8.39
N LYS A 147 12.35 1.50 -8.22
CA LYS A 147 11.51 2.12 -7.20
C LYS A 147 10.13 2.43 -7.75
N TYR A 148 9.14 2.05 -6.95
CA TYR A 148 7.74 2.33 -7.21
C TYR A 148 7.09 3.00 -6.00
N PHE A 149 6.10 3.86 -6.22
CA PHE A 149 5.34 4.50 -5.14
C PHE A 149 3.99 3.84 -4.99
N PHE A 150 3.66 3.47 -3.76
CA PHE A 150 2.47 2.69 -3.44
C PHE A 150 1.33 3.58 -2.96
N TYR A 151 0.13 3.32 -3.48
CA TYR A 151 -1.12 3.84 -2.93
C TYR A 151 -2.13 2.72 -2.72
N LEU A 152 -2.79 2.72 -1.57
CA LEU A 152 -3.92 1.86 -1.27
C LEU A 152 -5.21 2.59 -1.68
N ILE A 153 -5.72 2.29 -2.88
CA ILE A 153 -6.76 3.11 -3.52
C ILE A 153 -8.19 2.67 -3.21
N ASN A 154 -8.40 1.42 -2.77
CA ASN A 154 -9.70 0.92 -2.29
C ASN A 154 -9.98 1.26 -0.81
N ARG A 155 -9.20 2.18 -0.22
CA ARG A 155 -9.39 2.69 1.14
C ARG A 155 -9.24 4.22 1.17
N PRO A 156 -10.16 4.96 0.52
CA PRO A 156 -10.21 6.43 0.67
C PRO A 156 -10.60 6.84 2.11
N ILE A 157 -11.16 5.91 2.87
CA ILE A 157 -11.46 6.03 4.30
C ILE A 157 -10.84 4.81 4.98
N LEU A 158 -10.07 5.05 6.05
CA LEU A 158 -9.46 4.03 6.90
C LEU A 158 -10.15 3.99 8.26
N VAL A 159 -10.17 2.79 8.82
CA VAL A 159 -10.41 2.54 10.24
C VAL A 159 -9.19 1.78 10.71
N LEU A 160 -8.49 2.30 11.73
CA LEU A 160 -7.26 1.66 12.22
C LEU A 160 -7.53 0.96 13.54
N LYS A 161 -6.97 -0.24 13.68
CA LYS A 161 -7.03 -1.03 14.92
C LYS A 161 -5.67 -1.63 15.23
N CYS A 162 -5.26 -1.57 16.49
CA CYS A 162 -4.11 -2.29 17.01
C CYS A 162 -4.54 -3.29 18.08
N GLU A 163 -3.59 -3.88 18.81
CA GLU A 163 -3.86 -4.82 19.88
C GLU A 163 -4.69 -4.20 21.03
N GLN A 164 -4.50 -2.90 21.29
CA GLN A 164 -5.19 -2.19 22.38
C GLN A 164 -6.65 -1.87 22.05
N GLY A 165 -7.01 -1.76 20.77
CA GLY A 165 -8.34 -1.35 20.33
C GLY A 165 -8.32 -0.55 19.03
N PHE A 166 -9.43 0.15 18.76
CA PHE A 166 -9.56 1.04 17.62
C PHE A 166 -8.91 2.40 17.90
N VAL A 167 -8.45 3.04 16.82
CA VAL A 167 -8.12 4.46 16.83
C VAL A 167 -9.41 5.28 16.91
N GLY A 168 -9.47 6.19 17.88
CA GLY A 168 -10.57 7.13 18.04
C GLY A 168 -10.25 8.26 19.00
N TYR A 169 -11.16 9.22 19.14
CA TYR A 169 -10.94 10.40 19.98
C TYR A 169 -10.85 10.06 21.47
N LYS A 170 -9.91 10.70 22.17
CA LYS A 170 -9.75 10.60 23.61
C LYS A 170 -11.01 11.07 24.34
N ALA A 171 -11.38 10.41 25.43
CA ALA A 171 -12.54 10.82 26.20
C ALA A 171 -12.34 12.25 26.74
N GLY A 172 -13.30 13.15 26.46
CA GLY A 172 -13.22 14.56 26.86
C GLY A 172 -12.37 15.45 25.95
N SER A 173 -11.82 14.94 24.84
CA SER A 173 -11.14 15.72 23.80
C SER A 173 -11.64 15.31 22.42
N ASN A 174 -12.04 16.28 21.61
CA ASN A 174 -12.48 16.02 20.23
C ASN A 174 -11.33 16.18 19.21
N LEU A 175 -10.09 16.27 19.69
CA LEU A 175 -8.91 16.55 18.86
C LEU A 175 -7.83 15.49 19.02
N GLN A 176 -7.57 15.02 20.25
CA GLN A 176 -6.52 14.04 20.52
C GLN A 176 -7.02 12.62 20.23
N LEU A 177 -6.20 11.81 19.56
CA LEU A 177 -6.49 10.41 19.28
C LEU A 177 -5.82 9.47 20.29
N GLU A 178 -6.49 8.35 20.54
CA GLU A 178 -6.01 7.18 21.29
C GLU A 178 -6.34 5.91 20.48
N CYS A 179 -5.64 4.81 20.74
CA CYS A 179 -5.78 3.53 20.03
C CYS A 179 -6.31 2.39 20.90
N ASN A 180 -6.93 2.69 22.04
CA ASN A 180 -7.54 1.71 22.96
C ASN A 180 -9.07 1.82 23.00
N LYS A 181 -9.69 2.32 21.92
CA LYS A 181 -11.12 2.61 21.91
C LYS A 181 -11.93 1.40 21.51
N ALA A 182 -13.13 1.28 22.09
CA ALA A 182 -14.11 0.28 21.69
C ALA A 182 -14.81 0.64 20.37
N SER A 183 -15.03 1.94 20.14
CA SER A 183 -15.57 2.50 18.90
C SER A 183 -14.44 3.08 18.06
N TYR A 184 -14.58 3.01 16.74
CA TYR A 184 -13.61 3.54 15.79
C TYR A 184 -13.98 4.94 15.32
N GLU A 185 -12.95 5.70 14.95
CA GLU A 185 -13.09 6.89 14.11
C GLU A 185 -12.66 6.59 12.68
N THR A 186 -13.28 7.28 11.73
CA THR A 186 -12.92 7.16 10.32
C THR A 186 -11.89 8.22 9.94
N ILE A 187 -10.87 7.81 9.21
CA ILE A 187 -9.77 8.66 8.76
C ILE A 187 -9.87 8.78 7.24
N GLN A 188 -10.06 9.99 6.73
CA GLN A 188 -9.99 10.24 5.29
C GLN A 188 -8.54 10.19 4.82
N VAL A 189 -8.28 9.52 3.70
CA VAL A 189 -6.95 9.38 3.10
C VAL A 189 -6.91 10.20 1.82
N GLU A 190 -6.15 11.29 1.85
CA GLU A 190 -5.89 12.12 0.68
C GLU A 190 -4.53 11.74 0.09
N ARG A 191 -4.48 11.49 -1.23
CA ARG A 191 -3.25 11.11 -1.93
C ARG A 191 -2.44 12.37 -2.28
N SER A 192 -1.14 12.30 -2.12
CA SER A 192 -0.17 13.30 -2.54
C SER A 192 0.89 12.66 -3.43
N ASP A 193 1.94 13.39 -3.78
CA ASP A 193 2.99 12.91 -4.69
C ASP A 193 3.85 11.81 -4.06
N ARG A 194 4.44 10.96 -4.92
CA ARG A 194 5.46 9.97 -4.54
C ARG A 194 5.07 9.02 -3.40
N GLY A 195 3.84 8.53 -3.41
CA GLY A 195 3.34 7.55 -2.43
C GLY A 195 2.95 8.16 -1.09
N VAL A 196 3.08 9.48 -0.94
CA VAL A 196 2.67 10.19 0.27
C VAL A 196 1.15 10.23 0.33
N VAL A 197 0.61 10.05 1.54
CA VAL A 197 -0.79 10.29 1.87
C VAL A 197 -0.91 11.23 3.05
N TYR A 198 -2.04 11.92 3.13
CA TYR A 198 -2.44 12.75 4.26
C TYR A 198 -3.64 12.13 4.95
N PHE A 199 -3.64 12.19 6.29
CA PHE A 199 -4.75 11.72 7.10
C PHE A 199 -5.55 12.90 7.63
N LYS A 200 -6.87 12.83 7.44
CA LYS A 200 -7.80 13.90 7.79
C LYS A 200 -8.99 13.37 8.57
N GLY A 201 -9.35 14.07 9.63
CA GLY A 201 -10.54 13.74 10.42
C GLY A 201 -11.83 14.21 9.77
N GLN A 202 -12.95 13.78 10.34
CA GLN A 202 -14.28 14.22 9.92
C GLN A 202 -14.51 15.73 10.13
N ASN A 203 -13.77 16.34 11.06
CA ASN A 203 -13.78 17.79 11.30
C ASN A 203 -13.08 18.61 10.20
N GLY A 204 -12.55 17.95 9.16
CA GLY A 204 -11.85 18.59 8.05
C GLY A 204 -10.41 19.00 8.36
N LYS A 205 -9.90 18.70 9.56
CA LYS A 205 -8.51 18.98 9.97
C LYS A 205 -7.61 17.77 9.73
N TYR A 206 -6.34 18.03 9.48
CA TYR A 206 -5.33 17.00 9.29
C TYR A 206 -4.80 16.49 10.62
N TRP A 207 -4.28 15.26 10.57
CA TRP A 207 -3.45 14.71 11.62
C TRP A 207 -2.20 15.57 11.81
N HIS A 208 -1.88 15.83 13.07
CA HIS A 208 -0.64 16.45 13.51
C HIS A 208 0.05 15.52 14.51
N CYS A 209 1.31 15.18 14.23
CA CYS A 209 2.09 14.28 15.06
C CYS A 209 3.05 15.08 15.95
N SER A 210 2.78 15.10 17.26
CA SER A 210 3.77 15.51 18.26
C SER A 210 4.61 14.33 18.73
N SER A 211 5.66 14.60 19.51
CA SER A 211 6.48 13.55 20.14
C SER A 211 5.71 12.69 21.15
N GLU A 212 4.55 13.13 21.63
CA GLU A 212 3.79 12.46 22.69
C GLU A 212 2.40 11.96 22.24
N SER A 213 1.83 12.55 21.18
CA SER A 213 0.47 12.21 20.75
C SER A 213 0.14 12.66 19.34
N ILE A 214 -0.93 12.09 18.81
CA ILE A 214 -1.54 12.51 17.54
C ILE A 214 -2.80 13.33 17.82
N THR A 215 -2.90 14.51 17.20
CA THR A 215 -4.08 15.37 17.24
C THR A 215 -4.66 15.57 15.83
N VAL A 216 -5.91 16.01 15.76
CA VAL A 216 -6.65 16.26 14.50
C VAL A 216 -7.13 17.71 14.46
N ASP A 217 -6.18 18.62 14.43
CA ASP A 217 -6.40 20.07 14.56
C ASP A 217 -5.62 20.91 13.54
N SER A 218 -4.76 20.29 12.74
CA SER A 218 -3.92 21.03 11.79
C SER A 218 -4.66 21.42 10.51
N ASP A 219 -4.40 22.63 10.03
CA ASP A 219 -4.77 23.08 8.69
C ASP A 219 -3.74 22.69 7.63
N ILE A 220 -2.54 22.30 8.05
CA ILE A 220 -1.42 21.92 7.19
C ILE A 220 -1.27 20.39 7.22
N PRO A 221 -1.28 19.70 6.07
CA PRO A 221 -1.17 18.26 6.05
C PRO A 221 0.25 17.77 6.36
N GLU A 222 0.36 16.78 7.24
CA GLU A 222 1.59 16.00 7.44
C GLU A 222 1.55 14.72 6.60
N GLY A 223 2.65 14.45 5.90
CA GLY A 223 2.75 13.32 4.99
C GLY A 223 3.08 12.01 5.68
N PHE A 224 2.49 10.93 5.21
CA PHE A 224 2.77 9.55 5.64
C PHE A 224 2.93 8.61 4.44
N PHE A 225 3.64 7.51 4.65
CA PHE A 225 3.67 6.37 3.75
C PHE A 225 2.90 5.20 4.38
N ILE A 226 1.97 4.62 3.62
CA ILE A 226 1.32 3.36 3.99
C ILE A 226 2.16 2.21 3.46
N GLN A 227 2.63 1.35 4.35
CA GLN A 227 3.44 0.20 3.99
C GLN A 227 2.71 -1.10 4.31
N LEU A 228 2.34 -1.82 3.26
CA LEU A 228 1.70 -3.12 3.36
C LEU A 228 2.66 -4.18 3.91
N ARG A 229 2.30 -4.81 5.02
CA ARG A 229 3.13 -5.85 5.67
C ARG A 229 2.45 -7.22 5.67
N GLU A 230 1.17 -7.27 6.02
CA GLU A 230 0.37 -8.50 6.11
C GLU A 230 -0.97 -8.33 5.39
N PRO A 231 -1.71 -9.42 5.06
CA PRO A 231 -3.00 -9.39 4.35
C PRO A 231 -4.14 -8.62 5.02
N THR A 232 -4.00 -8.22 6.28
CA THR A 232 -4.84 -7.18 6.91
C THR A 232 -4.02 -6.08 7.61
N ARG A 233 -2.69 -6.22 7.58
CA ARG A 233 -1.62 -5.44 8.22
C ARG A 233 -0.99 -4.26 7.48
N ILE A 234 -1.01 -3.02 7.97
CA ILE A 234 -0.10 -1.94 7.50
C ILE A 234 0.79 -1.38 8.61
N CYS A 235 1.97 -0.91 8.22
CA CYS A 235 2.71 0.09 8.98
C CYS A 235 2.42 1.47 8.39
N ILE A 236 2.46 2.49 9.25
CA ILE A 236 2.35 3.89 8.85
C ILE A 236 3.68 4.55 9.21
N LYS A 237 4.36 5.10 8.21
CA LYS A 237 5.65 5.79 8.37
C LYS A 237 5.45 7.27 8.12
N SER A 238 6.05 8.13 8.93
CA SER A 238 6.10 9.56 8.62
C SER A 238 6.94 9.81 7.36
N ALA A 239 6.45 10.71 6.49
CA ALA A 239 7.19 11.18 5.32
C ALA A 239 8.07 12.40 5.64
N ASN A 240 8.04 12.88 6.88
CA ASN A 240 8.96 13.93 7.34
C ASN A 240 10.40 13.36 7.46
N PRO A 241 11.41 14.23 7.71
CA PRO A 241 12.80 13.79 7.86
C PRO A 241 13.07 12.84 9.04
N SER A 242 12.19 12.77 10.06
CA SER A 242 12.38 11.83 11.17
C SER A 242 12.19 10.39 10.70
N ALA A 243 11.34 10.17 9.68
CA ALA A 243 11.10 8.88 9.06
C ALA A 243 10.70 7.79 10.06
N GLU A 244 10.07 8.20 11.16
CA GLU A 244 9.61 7.34 12.25
C GLU A 244 8.30 6.65 11.89
N TYR A 245 8.06 5.48 12.49
CA TYR A 245 6.81 4.76 12.36
C TYR A 245 5.84 5.09 13.47
N LEU A 246 4.55 4.98 13.16
CA LEU A 246 3.48 5.09 14.14
C LEU A 246 3.49 3.87 15.08
N THR A 247 3.65 4.13 16.37
CA THR A 247 3.77 3.12 17.42
C THR A 247 2.75 3.38 18.52
N ALA A 248 1.98 2.35 18.84
CA ALA A 248 1.02 2.29 19.93
C ALA A 248 1.70 1.87 21.24
N GLU A 249 1.31 2.50 22.34
CA GLU A 249 1.75 2.18 23.68
C GLU A 249 0.69 1.37 24.44
N LYS A 250 1.11 0.69 25.51
CA LYS A 250 0.23 -0.16 26.32
C LYS A 250 -0.91 0.61 27.01
N ASN A 251 -0.73 1.90 27.25
CA ASN A 251 -1.74 2.77 27.85
C ASN A 251 -2.81 3.25 26.83
N GLY A 252 -2.65 2.92 25.54
CA GLY A 252 -3.54 3.35 24.46
C GLY A 252 -3.19 4.69 23.83
N SER A 253 -2.13 5.36 24.26
CA SER A 253 -1.53 6.43 23.47
C SER A 253 -0.86 5.84 22.22
N PHE A 254 -0.70 6.66 21.19
CA PHE A 254 0.16 6.32 20.07
C PHE A 254 0.79 7.59 19.51
N ARG A 255 1.99 7.43 18.93
CA ARG A 255 2.85 8.53 18.50
C ARG A 255 3.84 8.04 17.44
N LEU A 256 4.64 8.96 16.91
CA LEU A 256 5.84 8.58 16.16
C LEU A 256 6.86 7.97 17.13
N GLY A 257 7.31 6.76 16.82
CA GLY A 257 8.24 5.98 17.63
C GLY A 257 9.64 5.96 17.02
N HIS A 258 10.03 4.83 16.45
CA HIS A 258 11.38 4.64 15.91
C HIS A 258 11.39 4.52 14.39
N THR A 259 12.58 4.55 13.81
CA THR A 259 12.81 4.39 12.36
C THR A 259 12.88 2.94 11.89
N ASP A 260 12.91 1.98 12.82
CA ASP A 260 12.87 0.56 12.51
C ASP A 260 11.43 0.04 12.45
N PHE A 261 11.06 -0.50 11.29
CA PHE A 261 9.72 -1.06 11.08
C PHE A 261 9.42 -2.25 11.99
N GLN A 262 10.43 -2.97 12.50
CA GLN A 262 10.20 -4.10 13.42
C GLN A 262 9.58 -3.66 14.75
N THR A 263 9.78 -2.39 15.12
CA THR A 263 9.20 -1.77 16.32
C THR A 263 7.90 -1.02 16.04
N ALA A 264 7.51 -0.91 14.77
CA ALA A 264 6.29 -0.23 14.36
C ALA A 264 5.06 -1.04 14.76
N THR A 265 3.95 -0.33 15.04
CA THR A 265 2.67 -1.01 15.19
C THR A 265 2.15 -1.46 13.82
N LEU A 266 1.69 -2.71 13.78
CA LEU A 266 0.95 -3.27 12.66
C LEU A 266 -0.54 -2.96 12.84
N TRP A 267 -1.03 -2.01 12.06
CA TRP A 267 -2.42 -1.54 12.11
C TRP A 267 -3.30 -2.34 11.17
N GLU A 268 -4.34 -2.96 11.72
CA GLU A 268 -5.44 -3.53 10.93
C GLU A 268 -6.29 -2.42 10.30
N TYR A 269 -6.74 -2.62 9.05
CA TYR A 269 -7.42 -1.60 8.22
C TYR A 269 -8.45 -2.15 7.20
#